data_AF-A0A7V8QF01-F1
#
_entry.id   AF-A0A7V8QF01-F1
#
_cell.length_a   1.000
_cell.length_b   1.000
_cell.length_c   1.000
_cell.angle_alpha   90.00
_cell.angle_beta   90.00
_cell.angle_gamma   90.00
#
_symmetry.space_group_name_H-M   'P 1'
#
loop_
_entity.id
_entity.type
_entity.pdbx_description
1 polymer ?
#
loop_
_entity_poly.entity_id
_entity_poly.type
_entity_poly.pdbx_seq_one_letter_code
_entity_poly.pdbx_strand_id
1 'polypeptide(L)'
;MTALKPYLRIMGRYWRRLLLGAALMFATTAAAVGLLALSGWFITATAVTAVLLGAGAAVAFDIYVPGAGIRFFALARTVSRYFERLYNHDTVLRLLSLLRRNVYAGLTRLDAATLGRLRSAEVLNRLTADIDALDELYLRGLLPPLVAVVAVLTLTGGLALFHPALGLLAGGILLGGLLVAGLISAARAARSSREAVQAMTELRVRVLDLVQGLAEHRA
;
A
#
# COMPACT_ATOMS: atom_id res chain seq x y z
N MET A 1 4.97 7.52 19.25
CA MET A 1 5.01 8.30 17.99
C MET A 1 6.28 9.15 17.83
N THR A 2 7.00 9.49 18.91
CA THR A 2 8.22 10.33 18.88
C THR A 2 9.41 9.71 18.14
N ALA A 3 9.50 8.37 18.10
CA ALA A 3 10.58 7.63 17.43
C ALA A 3 10.56 7.69 15.88
N LEU A 4 9.39 7.95 15.27
CA LEU A 4 9.23 8.00 13.79
C LEU A 4 9.47 9.40 13.20
N LYS A 5 9.49 10.43 14.04
CA LYS A 5 9.65 11.84 13.63
C LYS A 5 10.91 12.10 12.78
N PRO A 6 12.11 11.56 13.09
CA PRO A 6 13.29 11.76 12.24
C PRO A 6 13.16 11.07 10.87
N TYR A 7 12.49 9.92 10.80
CA TYR A 7 12.23 9.23 9.53
C TYR A 7 11.31 10.05 8.61
N LEU A 8 10.19 10.57 9.15
CA LEU A 8 9.26 11.42 8.41
C LEU A 8 9.93 12.69 7.85
N ARG A 9 10.93 13.23 8.55
CA ARG A 9 11.70 14.40 8.11
C ARG A 9 12.62 14.08 6.92
N ILE A 10 13.22 12.88 6.88
CA ILE A 10 14.01 12.41 5.74
C ILE A 10 13.11 12.15 4.54
N MET A 11 11.94 11.53 4.76
CA MET A 11 10.90 11.33 3.75
C MET A 11 10.43 12.65 3.14
N GLY A 12 10.31 13.69 3.97
CA GLY A 12 9.98 15.05 3.52
C GLY A 12 10.95 15.62 2.48
N ARG A 13 12.20 15.16 2.41
CA ARG A 13 13.15 15.56 1.35
C ARG A 13 12.84 14.89 0.01
N TYR A 14 12.17 13.74 0.04
CA TYR A 14 11.74 12.95 -1.12
C TYR A 14 10.29 13.21 -1.52
N TRP A 15 9.61 14.19 -0.91
CA TRP A 15 8.17 14.42 -1.08
C TRP A 15 7.69 14.47 -2.53
N ARG A 16 8.47 15.05 -3.46
CA ARG A 16 8.13 15.10 -4.89
C ARG A 16 8.02 13.70 -5.50
N ARG A 17 8.94 12.80 -5.13
CA ARG A 17 8.91 11.40 -5.58
C ARG A 17 7.72 10.67 -4.95
N LEU A 18 7.51 10.86 -3.64
CA LEU A 18 6.36 10.24 -2.95
C LEU A 18 5.02 10.69 -3.56
N LEU A 19 4.92 11.97 -3.93
CA LEU A 19 3.74 12.54 -4.57
C LEU A 19 3.53 12.00 -5.98
N LEU A 20 4.59 11.83 -6.78
CA LEU A 20 4.51 11.16 -8.08
C LEU A 20 4.08 9.69 -7.94
N GLY A 21 4.64 8.97 -6.96
CA GLY A 21 4.25 7.60 -6.64
C GLY A 21 2.79 7.48 -6.22
N ALA A 22 2.31 8.41 -5.39
CA ALA A 22 0.91 8.52 -5.00
C ALA A 22 0.00 8.87 -6.19
N ALA A 23 0.43 9.76 -7.07
CA ALA A 23 -0.31 10.13 -8.28
C ALA A 23 -0.46 8.95 -9.25
N LEU A 24 0.60 8.14 -9.43
CA LEU A 24 0.54 6.91 -10.24
C LEU A 24 -0.42 5.88 -9.62
N MET A 25 -0.36 5.71 -8.30
CA MET A 25 -1.26 4.82 -7.57
C MET A 25 -2.72 5.28 -7.69
N PHE A 26 -2.96 6.60 -7.61
CA PHE A 26 -4.27 7.19 -7.85
C PHE A 26 -4.73 7.01 -9.31
N ALA A 27 -3.84 7.16 -10.29
CA ALA A 27 -4.17 6.92 -11.69
C ALA A 27 -4.59 5.46 -11.93
N THR A 28 -3.91 4.49 -11.30
CA THR A 28 -4.29 3.08 -11.34
C THR A 28 -5.68 2.84 -10.76
N THR A 29 -6.00 3.42 -9.60
CA THR A 29 -7.32 3.27 -8.97
C THR A 29 -8.40 3.98 -9.75
N ALA A 30 -8.15 5.19 -10.24
CA ALA A 30 -9.07 5.95 -11.09
C ALA A 30 -9.40 5.20 -12.38
N ALA A 31 -8.40 4.62 -13.05
CA ALA A 31 -8.62 3.80 -14.24
C ALA A 31 -9.45 2.54 -13.93
N ALA A 32 -9.23 1.91 -12.78
CA ALA A 32 -10.03 0.77 -12.34
C ALA A 32 -11.50 1.15 -12.05
N VAL A 33 -11.72 2.28 -11.38
CA VAL A 33 -13.08 2.81 -11.11
C VAL A 33 -13.76 3.22 -12.42
N GLY A 34 -13.06 3.92 -13.31
CA GLY A 34 -13.57 4.30 -14.63
C GLY A 34 -13.96 3.10 -15.49
N LEU A 35 -13.16 2.03 -15.46
CA LEU A 35 -13.49 0.76 -16.11
C LEU A 35 -14.80 0.18 -15.58
N LEU A 36 -14.97 0.11 -14.26
CA LEU A 36 -16.18 -0.43 -13.62
C LEU A 36 -17.41 0.44 -13.91
N ALA A 37 -17.26 1.77 -13.81
CA ALA A 37 -18.33 2.71 -14.09
C ALA A 37 -18.81 2.65 -15.54
N LEU A 38 -17.86 2.67 -16.50
CA LEU A 38 -18.18 2.58 -17.92
C LEU A 38 -18.80 1.22 -18.27
N SER A 39 -18.31 0.13 -17.67
CA SER A 39 -18.87 -1.21 -17.87
C SER A 39 -20.29 -1.31 -17.31
N GLY A 40 -20.55 -0.75 -16.12
CA GLY A 40 -21.88 -0.72 -15.52
C GLY A 40 -22.88 0.09 -16.36
N TRP A 41 -22.45 1.26 -16.84
CA TRP A 41 -23.26 2.06 -17.78
C TRP A 41 -23.53 1.30 -19.08
N PHE A 42 -22.52 0.65 -19.66
CA PHE A 42 -22.68 -0.12 -20.89
C PHE A 42 -23.66 -1.29 -20.75
N ILE A 43 -23.60 -2.04 -19.63
CA ILE A 43 -24.53 -3.14 -19.35
C ILE A 43 -25.97 -2.62 -19.23
N THR A 44 -26.17 -1.55 -18.46
CA THR A 44 -27.51 -0.97 -18.26
C THR A 44 -28.07 -0.36 -19.56
N ALA A 45 -27.25 0.34 -20.34
CA ALA A 45 -27.65 0.90 -21.63
C ALA A 45 -28.03 -0.20 -22.65
N THR A 46 -27.28 -1.29 -22.69
CA THR A 46 -27.59 -2.43 -23.57
C THR A 46 -28.90 -3.10 -23.14
N ALA A 47 -29.11 -3.29 -21.83
CA ALA A 47 -30.35 -3.87 -21.31
C ALA A 47 -31.58 -3.02 -21.66
N VAL A 48 -31.49 -1.70 -21.49
CA VAL A 48 -32.59 -0.77 -21.84
C VAL A 48 -32.86 -0.79 -23.34
N THR A 49 -31.82 -0.77 -24.17
CA THR A 49 -31.96 -0.84 -25.64
C THR A 49 -32.63 -2.15 -26.08
N ALA A 50 -32.27 -3.28 -25.46
CA ALA A 50 -32.88 -4.57 -25.77
C ALA A 50 -34.39 -4.58 -25.48
N VAL A 51 -34.82 -3.97 -24.37
CA VAL A 51 -36.25 -3.84 -24.03
C VAL A 51 -36.99 -2.97 -25.04
N LEU A 52 -36.40 -1.84 -25.46
CA LEU A 52 -36.99 -0.94 -26.46
C LEU A 52 -37.14 -1.60 -27.83
N LEU A 53 -36.12 -2.34 -28.28
CA LEU A 53 -36.19 -3.11 -29.52
C LEU A 53 -37.28 -4.19 -29.45
N GLY A 54 -37.41 -4.89 -28.32
CA GLY A 54 -38.48 -5.86 -28.08
C GLY A 54 -39.89 -5.24 -28.08
N ALA A 55 -40.02 -3.95 -27.76
CA ALA A 55 -41.26 -3.18 -27.83
C ALA A 55 -41.55 -2.59 -29.22
N GLY A 56 -40.73 -2.89 -30.23
CA GLY A 56 -40.91 -2.44 -31.61
C GLY A 56 -40.32 -1.06 -31.93
N ALA A 57 -39.54 -0.46 -31.03
CA ALA A 57 -38.85 0.81 -31.31
C ALA A 57 -37.57 0.57 -32.13
N ALA A 58 -37.37 1.34 -33.20
CA ALA A 58 -36.13 1.31 -33.98
C ALA A 58 -35.04 2.14 -33.27
N VAL A 59 -34.23 1.48 -32.45
CA VAL A 59 -33.12 2.12 -31.72
C VAL A 59 -31.78 1.60 -32.26
N ALA A 60 -30.93 2.51 -32.73
CA ALA A 60 -29.53 2.20 -33.06
C ALA A 60 -28.66 2.45 -31.82
N PHE A 61 -27.82 1.48 -31.47
CA PHE A 61 -26.92 1.57 -30.30
C PHE A 61 -25.48 1.31 -30.72
N ASP A 62 -24.60 2.27 -30.44
CA ASP A 62 -23.18 2.18 -30.77
C ASP A 62 -22.42 1.42 -29.67
N ILE A 63 -21.94 0.22 -30.02
CA ILE A 63 -21.18 -0.67 -29.14
C ILE A 63 -19.67 -0.37 -29.21
N TYR A 64 -19.21 0.30 -30.27
CA TYR A 64 -17.78 0.50 -30.52
C TYR A 64 -17.19 1.58 -29.62
N VAL A 65 -17.90 2.70 -29.40
CA VAL A 65 -17.43 3.79 -28.54
C VAL A 65 -17.26 3.33 -27.08
N PRO A 66 -18.25 2.68 -26.43
CA PRO A 66 -18.08 2.17 -25.07
C PRO A 66 -17.02 1.06 -25.01
N GLY A 67 -16.98 0.18 -26.01
CA GLY A 67 -15.97 -0.88 -26.11
C GLY A 67 -14.54 -0.34 -26.20
N ALA A 68 -14.32 0.73 -26.96
CA ALA A 68 -13.03 1.41 -27.04
C ALA A 68 -12.65 2.06 -25.69
N GLY A 69 -13.62 2.68 -25.01
CA GLY A 69 -13.40 3.25 -23.67
C GLY A 69 -13.01 2.20 -22.62
N ILE A 70 -13.66 1.03 -22.62
CA ILE A 70 -13.32 -0.08 -21.72
C ILE A 70 -11.89 -0.55 -21.97
N ARG A 71 -11.49 -0.71 -23.23
CA ARG A 71 -10.11 -1.08 -23.60
C ARG A 71 -9.09 -0.03 -23.16
N PHE A 72 -9.42 1.25 -23.37
CA PHE A 72 -8.59 2.36 -22.92
C PHE A 72 -8.37 2.31 -21.40
N PHE A 73 -9.43 2.18 -20.60
CA PHE A 73 -9.29 2.09 -19.14
C PHE A 73 -8.53 0.84 -18.69
N ALA A 74 -8.73 -0.30 -19.35
CA ALA A 74 -8.00 -1.53 -19.05
C ALA A 74 -6.49 -1.37 -19.31
N LEU A 75 -6.11 -0.77 -20.44
CA LEU A 75 -4.72 -0.48 -20.77
C LEU A 75 -4.13 0.59 -19.85
N ALA A 76 -4.83 1.70 -19.63
CA ALA A 76 -4.42 2.77 -18.73
C ALA A 76 -4.17 2.26 -17.31
N ARG A 77 -5.05 1.39 -16.79
CA ARG A 77 -4.86 0.72 -15.49
C ARG A 77 -3.59 -0.13 -15.47
N THR A 78 -3.35 -0.92 -16.52
CA THR A 78 -2.20 -1.83 -16.59
C THR A 78 -0.88 -1.06 -16.67
N VAL A 79 -0.82 -0.06 -17.54
CA VAL A 79 0.35 0.80 -17.73
C VAL A 79 0.62 1.63 -16.47
N SER A 80 -0.41 2.25 -15.88
CA SER A 80 -0.27 3.03 -14.64
C SER A 80 0.27 2.15 -13.52
N ARG A 81 -0.26 0.92 -13.37
CA ARG A 81 0.19 -0.02 -12.33
C ARG A 81 1.63 -0.46 -12.53
N TYR A 82 2.07 -0.64 -13.77
CA TYR A 82 3.46 -0.97 -14.07
C TYR A 82 4.40 0.16 -13.61
N PHE A 83 4.11 1.40 -14.03
CA PHE A 83 4.91 2.56 -13.65
C PHE A 83 4.83 2.87 -12.17
N GLU A 84 3.65 2.74 -11.55
CA GLU A 84 3.46 2.84 -10.10
C GLU A 84 4.41 1.90 -9.37
N ARG A 85 4.41 0.61 -9.72
CA ARG A 85 5.28 -0.39 -9.09
C ARG A 85 6.75 -0.05 -9.30
N LEU A 86 7.15 0.23 -10.53
CA LEU A 86 8.55 0.54 -10.85
C LEU A 86 9.05 1.77 -10.08
N TYR A 87 8.25 2.84 -10.06
CA TYR A 87 8.62 4.09 -9.43
C TYR A 87 8.63 4.02 -7.91
N ASN A 88 7.63 3.36 -7.32
CA ASN A 88 7.54 3.17 -5.87
C ASN A 88 8.69 2.28 -5.38
N HIS A 89 9.00 1.19 -6.09
CA HIS A 89 10.14 0.34 -5.75
C HIS A 89 11.48 1.08 -5.86
N ASP A 90 11.73 1.82 -6.96
CA ASP A 90 12.97 2.62 -7.08
C ASP A 90 13.09 3.65 -5.94
N THR A 91 11.99 4.31 -5.59
CA THR A 91 11.97 5.32 -4.51
C THR A 91 12.32 4.69 -3.16
N VAL A 92 11.76 3.52 -2.86
CA VAL A 92 12.02 2.77 -1.65
C VAL A 92 13.46 2.29 -1.57
N LEU A 93 13.99 1.70 -2.64
CA LEU A 93 15.36 1.19 -2.66
C LEU A 93 16.38 2.31 -2.42
N ARG A 94 16.11 3.51 -2.96
CA ARG A 94 16.94 4.70 -2.69
C ARG A 94 16.84 5.15 -1.24
N LEU A 95 15.64 5.16 -0.66
CA LEU A 95 15.45 5.49 0.76
C LEU A 95 16.19 4.50 1.67
N LEU A 96 16.07 3.20 1.40
CA LEU A 96 16.80 2.14 2.13
C LEU A 96 18.31 2.33 2.04
N SER A 97 18.84 2.60 0.85
CA SER A 97 20.27 2.87 0.65
C SER A 97 20.76 4.06 1.49
N LEU A 98 19.99 5.14 1.54
CA LEU A 98 20.32 6.32 2.34
C LEU A 98 20.24 6.07 3.84
N LEU A 99 19.23 5.35 4.30
CA LEU A 99 19.08 5.00 5.71
C LEU A 99 20.25 4.13 6.17
N ARG A 100 20.58 3.08 5.40
CA ARG A 100 21.74 2.22 5.68
C ARG A 100 23.03 3.04 5.74
N ARG A 101 23.24 3.96 4.79
CA ARG A 101 24.40 4.87 4.81
C ARG A 101 24.44 5.76 6.05
N ASN A 102 23.32 6.36 6.45
CA ASN A 102 23.25 7.26 7.61
C ASN A 102 23.49 6.51 8.92
N VAL A 103 22.91 5.31 9.07
CA VAL A 103 23.14 4.48 10.25
C VAL A 103 24.60 4.04 10.32
N TYR A 104 25.19 3.60 9.21
CA TYR A 104 26.61 3.25 9.15
C TYR A 104 27.53 4.44 9.46
N ALA A 105 27.23 5.62 8.90
CA ALA A 105 27.98 6.84 9.21
C ALA A 105 27.86 7.26 10.68
N GLY A 106 26.73 6.99 11.33
CA GLY A 106 26.57 7.17 12.78
C GLY A 106 27.44 6.20 13.57
N LEU A 107 27.46 4.92 13.17
CA LEU A 107 28.27 3.87 13.80
C LEU A 107 29.77 4.18 13.75
N THR A 108 30.27 4.70 12.62
CA THR A 108 31.69 5.06 12.46
C THR A 108 32.15 6.27 13.29
N ARG A 109 31.23 7.06 13.84
CA ARG A 109 31.54 8.23 14.69
C ARG A 109 31.51 7.93 16.19
N LEU A 110 31.10 6.72 16.57
CA LEU A 110 31.08 6.29 17.97
C LEU A 110 32.51 5.97 18.45
N ASP A 111 32.77 6.20 19.73
CA ASP A 111 34.02 5.83 20.37
C ASP A 111 34.12 4.31 20.57
N ALA A 112 35.34 3.81 20.67
CA ALA A 112 35.61 2.37 20.82
C ALA A 112 34.93 1.76 22.06
N ALA A 113 34.77 2.51 23.15
CA ALA A 113 34.13 2.01 24.36
C ALA A 113 32.62 1.84 24.18
N THR A 114 31.95 2.72 23.42
CA THR A 114 30.52 2.58 23.12
C THR A 114 30.27 1.54 22.03
N LEU A 115 31.13 1.45 21.02
CA LEU A 115 31.11 0.38 20.01
C LEU A 115 31.30 -1.00 20.65
N GLY A 116 32.23 -1.14 21.60
CA GLY A 116 32.47 -2.39 22.31
C GLY A 116 31.31 -2.85 23.21
N ARG A 117 30.40 -1.93 23.60
CA ARG A 117 29.16 -2.26 24.33
C ARG A 117 28.04 -2.77 23.43
N LEU A 118 28.12 -2.52 22.12
CA LEU A 118 27.11 -2.96 21.17
C LEU A 118 27.42 -4.39 20.71
N ARG A 119 26.42 -5.27 20.78
CA ARG A 119 26.55 -6.62 20.20
C ARG A 119 26.53 -6.54 18.68
N SER A 120 27.47 -7.22 18.01
CA SER A 120 27.53 -7.27 16.53
C SER A 120 26.20 -7.72 15.90
N ALA A 121 25.48 -8.63 16.56
CA ALA A 121 24.15 -9.07 16.14
C ALA A 121 23.10 -7.94 16.18
N GLU A 122 23.16 -7.05 17.18
CA GLU A 122 22.22 -5.93 17.32
C GLU A 122 22.48 -4.83 16.28
N VAL A 123 23.75 -4.57 15.99
CA VAL A 123 24.17 -3.67 14.91
C VAL A 123 23.71 -4.19 13.55
N LEU A 124 23.88 -5.49 13.29
CA LEU A 124 23.41 -6.12 12.06
C LEU A 124 21.88 -6.02 11.94
N ASN A 125 21.16 -6.33 13.01
CA ASN A 125 19.69 -6.29 13.01
C ASN A 125 19.14 -4.88 12.75
N ARG A 126 19.80 -3.84 13.29
CA ARG A 126 19.48 -2.43 13.00
C ARG A 126 19.75 -2.03 11.54
N LEU A 127 20.78 -2.60 10.91
CA LEU A 127 21.13 -2.30 9.51
C LEU A 127 20.26 -3.05 8.50
N THR A 128 19.60 -4.12 8.91
CA THR A 128 18.74 -4.95 8.08
C THR A 128 17.28 -4.82 8.51
N ALA A 129 16.84 -5.60 9.50
CA ALA A 129 15.44 -5.78 9.87
C ALA A 129 14.73 -4.47 10.25
N ASP A 130 15.35 -3.61 11.06
CA ASP A 130 14.71 -2.37 11.50
C ASP A 130 14.53 -1.37 10.34
N ILE A 131 15.50 -1.31 9.42
CA ILE A 131 15.43 -0.45 8.24
C ILE A 131 14.43 -1.00 7.22
N ASP A 132 14.40 -2.32 7.03
CA ASP A 132 13.46 -2.97 6.11
C ASP A 132 12.00 -2.86 6.63
N ALA A 133 11.79 -2.88 7.95
CA ALA A 133 10.46 -2.64 8.54
C ALA A 133 9.92 -1.22 8.27
N LEU A 134 10.80 -0.22 8.11
CA LEU A 134 10.39 1.15 7.76
C LEU A 134 9.86 1.25 6.31
N ASP A 135 10.30 0.36 5.42
CA ASP A 135 9.78 0.28 4.06
C ASP A 135 8.35 -0.28 4.04
N GLU A 136 8.13 -1.42 4.70
CA GLU A 136 6.79 -2.00 4.77
C GLU A 136 5.76 -1.03 5.34
N LEU A 137 6.15 -0.24 6.35
CA LEU A 137 5.30 0.82 6.90
C LEU A 137 4.93 1.88 5.85
N TYR A 138 5.85 2.27 4.96
CA TYR A 138 5.57 3.25 3.93
C TYR A 138 4.72 2.67 2.78
N LEU A 139 5.17 1.58 2.16
CA LEU A 139 4.53 0.98 0.98
C LEU A 139 3.19 0.32 1.30
N ARG A 140 3.06 -0.30 2.47
CA ARG A 140 1.85 -1.06 2.84
C ARG A 140 1.02 -0.36 3.91
N GLY A 141 1.66 0.41 4.79
CA GLY A 141 0.99 1.06 5.91
C GLY A 141 0.41 2.44 5.59
N LEU A 142 1.21 3.35 5.01
CA LEU A 142 0.83 4.77 4.89
C LEU A 142 0.27 5.14 3.52
N LEU A 143 0.95 4.72 2.44
CA LEU A 143 0.62 5.16 1.09
C LEU A 143 -0.74 4.62 0.60
N PRO A 144 -1.08 3.32 0.76
CA PRO A 144 -2.33 2.78 0.25
C PRO A 144 -3.59 3.39 0.90
N PRO A 145 -3.68 3.55 2.24
CA PRO A 145 -4.84 4.20 2.86
C PRO A 145 -5.00 5.66 2.44
N LEU A 146 -3.89 6.40 2.29
CA LEU A 146 -3.94 7.79 1.83
C LEU A 146 -4.55 7.89 0.43
N VAL A 147 -4.07 7.06 -0.51
CA VAL A 147 -4.59 7.04 -1.88
C VAL A 147 -6.04 6.55 -1.90
N ALA A 148 -6.42 5.60 -1.04
CA ALA A 148 -7.80 5.14 -0.90
C ALA A 148 -8.73 6.28 -0.43
N VAL A 149 -8.34 7.04 0.59
CA VAL A 149 -9.12 8.21 1.06
C VAL A 149 -9.29 9.23 -0.07
N VAL A 150 -8.21 9.56 -0.78
CA VAL A 150 -8.29 10.50 -1.92
C VAL A 150 -9.21 9.96 -3.01
N ALA A 151 -9.13 8.67 -3.34
CA ALA A 151 -10.02 8.05 -4.32
C ALA A 151 -11.50 8.12 -3.90
N VAL A 152 -11.80 7.85 -2.62
CA VAL A 152 -13.15 7.97 -2.09
C VAL A 152 -13.65 9.41 -2.14
N LEU A 153 -12.83 10.38 -1.71
CA LEU A 153 -13.20 11.81 -1.77
C LEU A 153 -13.46 12.27 -3.21
N THR A 154 -12.62 11.88 -4.16
CA THR A 154 -12.83 12.22 -5.58
C THR A 154 -14.11 11.60 -6.12
N LEU A 155 -14.40 10.34 -5.79
CA LEU A 155 -15.62 9.67 -6.24
C LEU A 155 -16.87 10.29 -5.60
N THR A 156 -16.84 10.55 -4.29
CA THR A 156 -17.90 11.23 -3.55
C THR A 156 -18.16 12.62 -4.10
N GLY A 157 -17.12 13.42 -4.30
CA GLY A 157 -17.22 14.74 -4.89
C GLY A 157 -17.82 14.69 -6.30
N GLY A 158 -17.31 13.78 -7.15
CA GLY A 158 -17.83 13.58 -8.50
C GLY A 158 -19.31 13.22 -8.53
N LEU A 159 -19.75 12.28 -7.69
CA LEU A 159 -21.17 11.90 -7.59
C LEU A 159 -22.03 13.01 -6.99
N ALA A 160 -21.52 13.74 -6.02
CA ALA A 160 -22.25 14.82 -5.36
C ALA A 160 -22.56 16.00 -6.30
N LEU A 161 -21.75 16.20 -7.36
CA LEU A 161 -22.03 17.19 -8.40
C LEU A 161 -23.31 16.87 -9.19
N PHE A 162 -23.64 15.58 -9.37
CA PHE A 162 -24.87 15.17 -10.05
C PHE A 162 -26.03 15.04 -9.06
N HIS A 163 -25.80 14.36 -7.93
CA HIS A 163 -26.82 14.14 -6.91
C HIS A 163 -26.19 14.10 -5.52
N PRO A 164 -26.26 15.20 -4.74
CA PRO A 164 -25.57 15.34 -3.45
C PRO A 164 -25.84 14.18 -2.48
N ALA A 165 -27.10 13.74 -2.36
CA ALA A 165 -27.46 12.66 -1.46
C ALA A 165 -26.82 11.31 -1.83
N LEU A 166 -26.68 11.01 -3.14
CA LEU A 166 -26.04 9.77 -3.60
C LEU A 166 -24.53 9.83 -3.36
N GLY A 167 -23.92 10.99 -3.60
CA GLY A 167 -22.51 11.21 -3.30
C GLY A 167 -22.21 10.99 -1.81
N LEU A 168 -23.01 11.59 -0.92
CA LEU A 168 -22.85 11.44 0.53
C LEU A 168 -23.07 10.00 1.00
N LEU A 169 -24.10 9.31 0.49
CA LEU A 169 -24.34 7.89 0.81
C LEU A 169 -23.17 7.01 0.36
N ALA A 170 -22.75 7.14 -0.90
CA ALA A 170 -21.62 6.37 -1.42
C ALA A 170 -20.33 6.66 -0.64
N GLY A 171 -20.07 7.94 -0.32
CA GLY A 171 -18.92 8.36 0.48
C GLY A 171 -18.95 7.77 1.89
N GLY A 172 -20.10 7.83 2.57
CA GLY A 172 -20.28 7.25 3.89
C GLY A 172 -20.04 5.74 3.91
N ILE A 173 -20.59 5.01 2.92
CA ILE A 173 -20.39 3.56 2.79
C ILE A 173 -18.91 3.23 2.53
N LEU A 174 -18.26 3.95 1.61
CA LEU A 174 -16.87 3.68 1.24
C LEU A 174 -15.88 4.05 2.36
N LEU A 175 -16.07 5.21 3.01
CA LEU A 175 -15.26 5.60 4.17
C LEU A 175 -15.50 4.66 5.35
N GLY A 176 -16.76 4.28 5.62
CA GLY A 176 -17.10 3.29 6.64
C GLY A 176 -16.43 1.95 6.36
N GLY A 177 -16.50 1.46 5.12
CA GLY A 177 -15.82 0.25 4.68
C GLY A 177 -14.31 0.34 4.84
N LEU A 178 -13.70 1.48 4.50
CA LEU A 178 -12.26 1.72 4.68
C LEU A 178 -11.86 1.70 6.16
N LEU A 179 -12.65 2.32 7.03
CA LEU A 179 -12.43 2.32 8.47
C LEU A 179 -12.55 0.91 9.05
N VAL A 180 -13.61 0.17 8.70
CA VAL A 180 -13.81 -1.21 9.16
C VAL A 180 -12.68 -2.11 8.66
N ALA A 181 -12.31 -2.04 7.38
CA ALA A 181 -11.19 -2.78 6.82
C ALA A 181 -9.87 -2.44 7.52
N GLY A 182 -9.63 -1.15 7.78
CA GLY A 182 -8.48 -0.66 8.54
C GLY A 182 -8.44 -1.23 9.96
N LEU A 183 -9.53 -1.16 10.70
CA LEU A 183 -9.64 -1.72 12.05
C LEU A 183 -9.42 -3.23 12.08
N ILE A 184 -10.03 -3.98 11.15
CA ILE A 184 -9.84 -5.42 11.04
C ILE A 184 -8.38 -5.75 10.70
N SER A 185 -7.76 -5.02 9.77
CA SER A 185 -6.35 -5.22 9.41
C SER A 185 -5.42 -4.91 10.60
N ALA A 186 -5.70 -3.86 11.36
CA ALA A 186 -4.92 -3.51 12.54
C ALA A 186 -5.06 -4.56 13.65
N ALA A 187 -6.28 -5.07 13.89
CA ALA A 187 -6.52 -6.12 14.86
C ALA A 187 -5.84 -7.44 14.46
N ARG A 188 -5.89 -7.82 13.17
CA ARG A 188 -5.21 -9.01 12.65
C ARG A 188 -3.69 -8.87 12.69
N ALA A 189 -3.15 -7.72 12.28
CA ALA A 189 -1.72 -7.44 12.35
C ALA A 189 -1.21 -7.50 13.79
N ALA A 190 -1.96 -6.97 14.76
CA ALA A 190 -1.59 -7.03 16.17
C ALA A 190 -1.55 -8.46 16.72
N ARG A 191 -2.47 -9.34 16.31
CA ARG A 191 -2.47 -10.75 16.70
C ARG A 191 -1.34 -11.53 16.05
N SER A 192 -1.23 -11.44 14.72
CA SER A 192 -0.20 -12.14 13.94
C SER A 192 1.22 -11.71 14.35
N SER A 193 1.44 -10.43 14.63
CA SER A 193 2.74 -9.95 15.11
C SER A 193 3.09 -10.52 16.49
N ARG A 194 2.12 -10.65 17.41
CA ARG A 194 2.35 -11.28 18.72
C ARG A 194 2.69 -12.76 18.58
N GLU A 195 1.94 -13.48 17.75
CA GLU A 195 2.17 -14.91 17.48
C GLU A 195 3.55 -15.13 16.84
N ALA A 196 3.94 -14.31 15.87
CA ALA A 196 5.25 -14.39 15.23
C ALA A 196 6.40 -14.11 16.21
N VAL A 197 6.25 -13.11 17.08
CA VAL A 197 7.25 -12.80 18.12
C VAL A 197 7.37 -13.94 19.13
N GLN A 198 6.24 -14.53 19.55
CA GLN A 198 6.23 -15.68 20.45
C GLN A 198 6.90 -16.90 19.82
N ALA A 199 6.52 -17.26 18.59
CA ALA A 199 7.11 -18.38 17.87
C ALA A 199 8.63 -18.21 17.65
N MET A 200 9.09 -16.99 17.34
CA MET A 200 10.51 -16.71 17.17
C MET A 200 11.28 -16.80 18.50
N THR A 201 10.64 -16.42 19.61
CA THR A 201 11.22 -16.55 20.95
C THR A 201 11.36 -18.02 21.34
N GLU A 202 10.31 -18.81 21.10
CA GLU A 202 10.32 -20.26 21.37
C GLU A 202 11.36 -20.99 20.52
N LEU A 203 11.46 -20.64 19.23
CA LEU A 203 12.49 -21.19 18.35
C LEU A 203 13.90 -20.88 18.87
N ARG A 204 14.16 -19.64 19.32
CA ARG A 204 15.46 -19.27 19.89
C ARG A 204 15.79 -20.08 21.14
N VAL A 205 14.82 -20.31 22.03
CA VAL A 205 15.01 -21.16 23.22
C VAL A 205 15.37 -22.58 22.80
N ARG A 206 14.58 -23.21 21.93
CA ARG A 206 14.84 -24.58 21.46
C ARG A 206 16.20 -24.73 20.77
N VAL A 207 16.61 -23.74 19.98
CA VAL A 207 17.93 -23.75 19.33
C VAL A 207 19.06 -23.64 20.34
N LEU A 208 18.92 -22.79 21.37
CA LEU A 208 19.91 -22.68 22.44
C LEU A 208 20.00 -23.97 23.26
N ASP A 209 18.87 -24.57 23.62
CA ASP A 209 18.82 -25.86 24.34
C ASP A 209 19.50 -26.96 23.53
N LEU A 210 19.26 -27.03 22.21
CA LEU A 210 19.93 -27.98 21.32
C LEU A 210 21.45 -27.77 21.27
N VAL A 211 21.90 -26.51 21.17
CA VAL A 211 23.33 -26.19 21.13
C VAL A 211 24.01 -26.51 22.46
N GLN A 212 23.35 -26.23 23.59
CA GLN A 212 23.87 -26.57 24.92
C GLN A 212 23.89 -28.09 25.13
N GLY A 213 22.83 -28.81 24.79
CA GLY A 213 22.78 -30.28 24.89
C GLY A 213 23.81 -30.99 24.00
N LEU A 214 24.13 -30.44 22.83
CA LEU A 214 25.23 -30.93 21.99
C LEU A 214 26.62 -30.72 22.61
N ALA A 215 26.79 -29.68 23.42
CA ALA A 215 28.03 -29.43 24.14
C ALA A 215 28.20 -30.39 25.33
N GLU A 216 27.12 -30.72 26.03
CA GLU A 216 27.13 -31.69 27.14
C GLU A 216 27.40 -33.13 26.67
N HIS A 217 26.87 -33.53 25.50
CA HIS A 217 27.15 -34.86 24.93
C HIS A 217 28.54 -35.05 24.34
N ARG A 218 29.34 -33.99 24.21
CA ARG A 218 30.72 -34.04 23.68
C ARG A 218 31.81 -33.98 24.77
N ALA A 219 31.43 -33.82 26.04
CA ALA A 219 32.32 -33.89 27.20
C ALA A 219 32.32 -35.30 27.80
#